data_AF-A0A2E6CIC9-F1
#
_entry.id   AF-A0A2E6CIC9-F1
#
_cell.length_a   1.000
_cell.length_b   1.000
_cell.length_c   1.000
_cell.angle_alpha   90.00
_cell.angle_beta   90.00
_cell.angle_gamma   90.00
#
_symmetry.space_group_name_H-M   'P 1'
#
loop_
_entity.id
_entity.type
_entity.pdbx_description
1 polymer ?
#
loop_
_entity_poly.entity_id
_entity_poly.type
_entity_poly.pdbx_seq_one_letter_code
_entity_poly.pdbx_strand_id
1 'polypeptide(L)'
;RLDREQQQRFEDLDRQYQDLERERQDFWASRQRQDIENRRQDFEQEMERRREEEGENFDEETAQFERSMMERQIALDEQRMAIDEEFNNRRQELGNSQRGQDPSEWERLDREQQQRFEDLDRQYQDLERERQDFWASRQRQDIENQRADSDPEEHTEDWTSGPNSLSLIVDSVEGDEVVIRIEIADSDPINGWGLQLNYDNRELEFDQFIPGGFIGGSFIPLFKENDDGVQVGGAQLGGQGEMSDGNGVLGSVKLKVIGSLPTWINASSLDLKGNLENEVNLTNSQIEIER
;
A
#
# COMPACT_ATOMS: atom_id res chain seq x y z
N ARG A 1 33.49 -40.11 36.14
CA ARG A 1 32.02 -40.29 36.33
C ARG A 1 31.30 -38.95 36.14
N LEU A 2 31.76 -37.88 36.80
CA LEU A 2 31.25 -36.50 36.62
C LEU A 2 31.23 -35.99 35.17
N ASP A 3 32.24 -36.31 34.35
CA ASP A 3 32.26 -35.86 32.93
C ASP A 3 31.15 -36.48 32.07
N ARG A 4 30.75 -37.73 32.32
CA ARG A 4 29.67 -38.37 31.54
C ARG A 4 28.30 -37.83 31.91
N GLU A 5 28.08 -37.49 33.18
CA GLU A 5 26.81 -36.90 33.63
C GLU A 5 26.64 -35.46 33.14
N GLN A 6 27.73 -34.68 33.08
CA GLN A 6 27.69 -33.36 32.44
C GLN A 6 27.45 -33.46 30.94
N GLN A 7 28.13 -34.37 30.25
CA GLN A 7 27.95 -34.57 28.81
C GLN A 7 26.53 -34.99 28.47
N GLN A 8 25.94 -35.91 29.23
CA GLN A 8 24.52 -36.28 29.09
C GLN A 8 23.57 -35.13 29.34
N ARG A 9 23.85 -34.28 30.35
CA ARG A 9 23.02 -33.08 30.59
C ARG A 9 23.08 -32.07 29.45
N PHE A 10 24.24 -31.86 28.85
CA PHE A 10 24.37 -30.99 27.67
C PHE A 10 23.62 -31.57 26.47
N GLU A 11 23.76 -32.87 26.21
CA GLU A 11 23.02 -33.57 25.14
C GLU A 11 21.50 -33.57 25.34
N ASP A 12 21.02 -33.61 26.58
CA ASP A 12 19.59 -33.49 26.91
C ASP A 12 19.10 -32.04 26.77
N LEU A 13 19.93 -31.05 27.14
CA LEU A 13 19.63 -29.62 26.96
C LEU A 13 19.55 -29.26 25.47
N ASP A 14 20.51 -29.71 24.66
CA ASP A 14 20.50 -29.47 23.21
C ASP A 14 19.26 -30.07 22.55
N ARG A 15 18.84 -31.27 22.98
CA ARG A 15 17.57 -31.87 22.52
C ARG A 15 16.35 -31.05 22.91
N GLN A 16 16.28 -30.58 24.16
CA GLN A 16 15.18 -29.71 24.62
C GLN A 16 15.12 -28.39 23.85
N TYR A 17 16.26 -27.79 23.54
CA TYR A 17 16.32 -26.57 22.72
C TYR A 17 15.83 -26.82 21.28
N GLN A 18 16.24 -27.93 20.66
CA GLN A 18 15.79 -28.30 19.32
C GLN A 18 14.29 -28.60 19.27
N ASP A 19 13.75 -29.26 20.30
CA ASP A 19 12.31 -29.55 20.39
C ASP A 19 11.50 -28.28 20.60
N LEU A 20 11.96 -27.36 21.47
CA LEU A 20 11.30 -26.07 21.68
C LEU A 20 11.30 -25.20 20.41
N GLU A 21 12.38 -25.23 19.64
CA GLU A 21 12.47 -24.51 18.37
C GLU A 21 11.53 -25.07 17.31
N ARG A 22 11.37 -26.41 17.24
CA ARG A 22 10.35 -27.07 16.42
C ARG A 22 8.94 -26.68 16.84
N GLU A 23 8.61 -26.77 18.12
CA GLU A 23 7.28 -26.36 18.63
C GLU A 23 6.97 -24.90 18.32
N ARG A 24 7.95 -24.00 18.44
CA ARG A 24 7.79 -22.59 18.09
C ARG A 24 7.51 -22.42 16.60
N GLN A 25 8.22 -23.14 15.73
CA GLN A 25 8.00 -23.08 14.28
C GLN A 25 6.62 -23.61 13.89
N ASP A 26 6.22 -24.76 14.42
CA ASP A 26 4.91 -25.37 14.16
C ASP A 26 3.76 -24.46 14.62
N PHE A 27 3.94 -23.79 15.76
CA PHE A 27 2.98 -22.81 16.26
C PHE A 27 2.80 -21.63 15.30
N TRP A 28 3.89 -21.03 14.81
CA TRP A 28 3.82 -19.91 13.87
C TRP A 28 3.25 -20.35 12.51
N ALA A 29 3.66 -21.51 11.98
CA ALA A 29 3.11 -22.04 10.74
C ALA A 29 1.61 -22.34 10.83
N SER A 30 1.16 -22.93 11.95
CA SER A 30 -0.25 -23.21 12.19
C SER A 30 -1.07 -21.92 12.29
N ARG A 31 -0.54 -20.91 12.98
CA ARG A 31 -1.17 -19.61 13.10
C ARG A 31 -1.29 -18.91 11.75
N GLN A 32 -0.23 -18.95 10.94
CA GLN A 32 -0.21 -18.32 9.63
C GLN A 32 -1.22 -18.97 8.67
N ARG A 33 -1.39 -20.31 8.73
CA ARG A 33 -2.46 -21.02 8.02
C ARG A 33 -3.86 -20.63 8.50
N GLN A 34 -4.04 -20.48 9.81
CA GLN A 34 -5.31 -20.03 10.39
C GLN A 34 -5.64 -18.59 9.97
N ASP A 35 -4.66 -17.69 9.96
CA ASP A 35 -4.83 -16.31 9.52
C ASP A 35 -5.19 -16.21 8.03
N ILE A 36 -4.71 -17.16 7.20
CA ILE A 36 -5.14 -17.29 5.79
C ILE A 36 -6.61 -17.69 5.70
N GLU A 37 -7.03 -18.69 6.47
CA GLU A 37 -8.42 -19.17 6.47
C GLU A 37 -9.38 -18.08 6.96
N ASN A 38 -9.01 -17.38 8.04
CA ASN A 38 -9.79 -16.26 8.56
C ASN A 38 -9.95 -15.16 7.51
N ARG A 39 -8.87 -14.81 6.78
CA ARG A 39 -8.94 -13.80 5.71
C ARG A 39 -9.93 -14.17 4.61
N ARG A 40 -10.04 -15.45 4.24
CA ARG A 40 -11.05 -15.93 3.27
C ARG A 40 -12.46 -15.72 3.80
N GLN A 41 -12.68 -16.13 5.06
CA GLN A 41 -14.00 -16.05 5.70
C GLN A 41 -14.44 -14.59 5.94
N ASP A 42 -13.52 -13.73 6.37
CA ASP A 42 -13.77 -12.32 6.59
C ASP A 42 -14.11 -11.61 5.27
N PHE A 43 -13.40 -11.95 4.19
CA PHE A 43 -13.68 -11.42 2.86
C PHE A 43 -15.06 -11.86 2.35
N GLU A 44 -15.41 -13.15 2.49
CA GLU A 44 -16.73 -13.64 2.07
C GLU A 44 -17.87 -12.99 2.86
N GLN A 45 -17.71 -12.82 4.17
CA GLN A 45 -18.68 -12.12 5.01
C GLN A 45 -18.83 -10.65 4.62
N GLU A 46 -17.73 -9.96 4.36
CA GLU A 46 -17.75 -8.56 3.95
C GLU A 46 -18.42 -8.38 2.58
N MET A 47 -18.14 -9.28 1.64
CA MET A 47 -18.79 -9.26 0.33
C MET A 47 -20.30 -9.51 0.40
N GLU A 48 -20.74 -10.43 1.26
CA GLU A 48 -22.17 -10.67 1.48
C GLU A 48 -22.84 -9.43 2.12
N ARG A 49 -22.19 -8.84 3.14
CA ARG A 49 -22.68 -7.62 3.79
C ARG A 49 -22.85 -6.47 2.80
N ARG A 50 -21.83 -6.21 1.96
CA ARG A 50 -21.89 -5.18 0.93
C ARG A 50 -22.96 -5.47 -0.11
N ARG A 51 -23.12 -6.72 -0.53
CA ARG A 51 -24.19 -7.12 -1.45
C ARG A 51 -25.58 -6.84 -0.86
N GLU A 52 -25.77 -7.09 0.44
CA GLU A 52 -27.02 -6.77 1.16
C GLU A 52 -27.25 -5.25 1.30
N GLU A 53 -26.20 -4.48 1.56
CA GLU A 53 -26.26 -3.02 1.78
C GLU A 53 -26.42 -2.23 0.46
N GLU A 54 -25.63 -2.56 -0.56
CA GLU A 54 -25.60 -1.86 -1.85
C GLU A 54 -26.72 -2.33 -2.80
N GLY A 55 -27.24 -3.55 -2.60
CA GLY A 55 -28.39 -4.09 -3.34
C GLY A 55 -28.16 -4.11 -4.85
N GLU A 56 -28.98 -3.37 -5.60
CA GLU A 56 -28.88 -3.27 -7.07
C GLU A 56 -27.64 -2.48 -7.53
N ASN A 57 -27.04 -1.69 -6.66
CA ASN A 57 -25.83 -0.90 -6.96
C ASN A 57 -24.54 -1.67 -6.69
N PHE A 58 -24.63 -2.91 -6.20
CA PHE A 58 -23.46 -3.72 -5.90
C PHE A 58 -22.67 -4.05 -7.16
N ASP A 59 -21.40 -3.65 -7.17
CA ASP A 59 -20.53 -3.88 -8.31
C ASP A 59 -19.90 -5.27 -8.25
N GLU A 60 -20.60 -6.23 -8.86
CA GLU A 60 -20.22 -7.63 -8.91
C GLU A 60 -18.85 -7.86 -9.61
N GLU A 61 -18.51 -7.03 -10.59
CA GLU A 61 -17.23 -7.13 -11.31
C GLU A 61 -16.06 -6.78 -10.38
N THR A 62 -16.20 -5.72 -9.58
CA THR A 62 -15.24 -5.35 -8.53
C THR A 62 -15.05 -6.47 -7.53
N ALA A 63 -16.17 -7.00 -7.04
CA ALA A 63 -16.14 -8.02 -6.01
C ALA A 63 -15.42 -9.28 -6.48
N GLN A 64 -15.66 -9.68 -7.74
CA GLN A 64 -14.96 -10.81 -8.35
C GLN A 64 -13.47 -10.54 -8.55
N PHE A 65 -13.11 -9.33 -8.97
CA PHE A 65 -11.72 -8.94 -9.10
C PHE A 65 -10.99 -8.97 -7.76
N GLU A 66 -11.52 -8.29 -6.74
CA GLU A 66 -10.96 -8.27 -5.38
C GLU A 66 -10.80 -9.70 -4.82
N ARG A 67 -11.79 -10.57 -5.06
CA ARG A 67 -11.73 -11.98 -4.68
C ARG A 67 -10.55 -12.68 -5.35
N SER A 68 -10.38 -12.48 -6.65
CA SER A 68 -9.28 -13.10 -7.41
C SER A 68 -7.90 -12.63 -6.91
N MET A 69 -7.77 -11.37 -6.50
CA MET A 69 -6.53 -10.82 -5.95
C MET A 69 -6.24 -11.37 -4.57
N MET A 70 -7.25 -11.45 -3.70
CA MET A 70 -7.15 -12.07 -2.39
C MET A 70 -6.70 -13.54 -2.50
N GLU A 71 -7.32 -14.32 -3.39
CA GLU A 71 -6.96 -15.73 -3.63
C GLU A 71 -5.52 -15.89 -4.11
N ARG A 72 -5.07 -15.04 -5.04
CA ARG A 72 -3.69 -15.07 -5.54
C ARG A 72 -2.69 -14.65 -4.48
N GLN A 73 -3.01 -13.65 -3.67
CA GLN A 73 -2.19 -13.25 -2.51
C GLN A 73 -2.04 -14.42 -1.53
N ILE A 74 -3.12 -15.13 -1.23
CA ILE A 74 -3.08 -16.32 -0.37
C ILE A 74 -2.19 -17.40 -0.98
N ALA A 75 -2.31 -17.67 -2.28
CA ALA A 75 -1.48 -18.67 -2.94
C ALA A 75 0.02 -18.32 -2.84
N LEU A 76 0.39 -17.04 -2.89
CA LEU A 76 1.77 -16.59 -2.69
C LEU A 76 2.20 -16.73 -1.22
N ASP A 77 1.32 -16.42 -0.26
CA ASP A 77 1.59 -16.63 1.17
C ASP A 77 1.81 -18.14 1.47
N GLU A 78 1.04 -19.02 0.83
CA GLU A 78 1.22 -20.47 0.92
C GLU A 78 2.54 -20.94 0.29
N GLN A 79 2.93 -20.38 -0.85
CA GLN A 79 4.24 -20.65 -1.45
C GLN A 79 5.39 -20.20 -0.54
N ARG A 80 5.27 -19.04 0.11
CA ARG A 80 6.25 -18.56 1.11
C ARG A 80 6.45 -19.59 2.20
N MET A 81 5.34 -20.03 2.81
CA MET A 81 5.37 -21.04 3.87
C MET A 81 5.98 -22.36 3.39
N ALA A 82 5.65 -22.81 2.17
CA ALA A 82 6.21 -24.02 1.60
C ALA A 82 7.73 -23.91 1.36
N ILE A 83 8.23 -22.75 0.93
CA ILE A 83 9.67 -22.47 0.82
C ILE A 83 10.33 -22.54 2.20
N ASP A 84 9.75 -21.87 3.20
CA ASP A 84 10.28 -21.88 4.56
C ASP A 84 10.34 -23.30 5.13
N GLU A 85 9.26 -24.08 5.00
CA GLU A 85 9.19 -25.48 5.45
C GLU A 85 10.22 -26.37 4.74
N GLU A 86 10.32 -26.27 3.41
CA GLU A 86 11.29 -27.03 2.62
C GLU A 86 12.74 -26.73 3.06
N PHE A 87 13.10 -25.46 3.15
CA PHE A 87 14.48 -25.08 3.49
C PHE A 87 14.81 -25.38 4.94
N ASN A 88 13.84 -25.28 5.85
CA ASN A 88 14.04 -25.74 7.23
C ASN A 88 14.35 -27.24 7.29
N ASN A 89 13.59 -28.07 6.56
CA ASN A 89 13.85 -29.51 6.47
C ASN A 89 15.25 -29.79 5.87
N ARG A 90 15.61 -29.11 4.78
CA ARG A 90 16.92 -29.25 4.14
C ARG A 90 18.08 -28.81 5.04
N ARG A 91 17.91 -27.75 5.85
CA ARG A 91 18.89 -27.32 6.85
C ARG A 91 19.07 -28.38 7.95
N GLN A 92 17.98 -28.98 8.44
CA GLN A 92 18.05 -30.06 9.42
C GLN A 92 18.78 -31.29 8.85
N GLU A 93 18.46 -31.71 7.63
CA GLU A 93 19.15 -32.82 6.95
C GLU A 93 20.63 -32.53 6.74
N LEU A 94 20.97 -31.33 6.28
CA LEU A 94 22.35 -30.91 6.07
C LEU A 94 23.14 -30.93 7.38
N GLY A 95 22.58 -30.34 8.45
CA GLY A 95 23.18 -30.32 9.79
C GLY A 95 23.41 -31.71 10.40
N ASN A 96 22.57 -32.69 10.06
CA ASN A 96 22.72 -34.08 10.51
C ASN A 96 23.65 -34.94 9.61
N SER A 97 24.19 -34.37 8.53
CA SER A 97 25.02 -35.08 7.55
C SER A 97 26.51 -34.73 7.68
N GLN A 98 27.39 -35.58 7.15
CA GLN A 98 28.82 -35.24 7.02
C GLN A 98 29.05 -33.99 6.15
N ARG A 99 28.14 -33.70 5.21
CA ARG A 99 28.23 -32.50 4.35
C ARG A 99 27.95 -31.22 5.11
N GLY A 100 27.24 -31.28 6.24
CA GLY A 100 27.01 -30.13 7.12
C GLY A 100 28.28 -29.58 7.77
N GLN A 101 29.42 -30.28 7.69
CA GLN A 101 30.72 -29.77 8.10
C GLN A 101 31.38 -28.84 7.06
N ASP A 102 30.85 -28.80 5.83
CA ASP A 102 31.34 -27.95 4.76
C ASP A 102 30.56 -26.63 4.70
N PRO A 103 31.21 -25.47 4.98
CA PRO A 103 30.56 -24.17 4.89
C PRO A 103 29.97 -23.84 3.50
N SER A 104 30.56 -24.38 2.42
CA SER A 104 30.12 -24.09 1.06
C SER A 104 28.76 -24.72 0.72
N GLU A 105 28.39 -25.82 1.37
CA GLU A 105 27.07 -26.46 1.21
C GLU A 105 25.98 -25.60 1.87
N TRP A 106 26.29 -24.96 3.02
CA TRP A 106 25.38 -24.00 3.66
C TRP A 106 25.18 -22.76 2.82
N GLU A 107 26.25 -22.15 2.30
CA GLU A 107 26.13 -21.00 1.41
C GLU A 107 25.32 -21.31 0.14
N ARG A 108 25.45 -22.53 -0.42
CA ARG A 108 24.65 -22.94 -1.57
C ARG A 108 23.17 -22.99 -1.21
N LEU A 109 22.84 -23.55 -0.05
CA LEU A 109 21.47 -23.63 0.44
C LEU A 109 20.88 -22.24 0.69
N ASP A 110 21.65 -21.33 1.30
CA ASP A 110 21.23 -19.95 1.54
C ASP A 110 20.96 -19.20 0.21
N ARG A 111 21.88 -19.33 -0.76
CA ARG A 111 21.71 -18.70 -2.09
C ARG A 111 20.48 -19.22 -2.82
N GLU A 112 20.20 -20.52 -2.75
CA GLU A 112 19.03 -21.11 -3.39
C GLU A 112 17.72 -20.63 -2.74
N GLN A 113 17.69 -20.53 -1.40
CA GLN A 113 16.54 -20.00 -0.68
C GLN A 113 16.28 -18.54 -1.06
N GLN A 114 17.35 -17.73 -1.10
CA GLN A 114 17.28 -16.33 -1.46
C GLN A 114 16.69 -16.15 -2.87
N GLN A 115 17.17 -16.91 -3.86
CA GLN A 115 16.65 -16.84 -5.22
C GLN A 115 15.15 -17.15 -5.29
N ARG A 116 14.66 -18.14 -4.54
CA ARG A 116 13.24 -18.46 -4.51
C ARG A 116 12.39 -17.38 -3.87
N PHE A 117 12.90 -16.69 -2.85
CA PHE A 117 12.21 -15.52 -2.29
C PHE A 117 12.25 -14.32 -3.23
N GLU A 118 13.35 -14.08 -3.94
CA GLU A 118 13.40 -13.04 -4.99
C GLU A 118 12.40 -13.32 -6.11
N ASP A 119 12.21 -14.58 -6.51
CA ASP A 119 11.16 -14.99 -7.46
C ASP A 119 9.75 -14.76 -6.91
N LEU A 120 9.53 -15.04 -5.62
CA LEU A 120 8.24 -14.84 -4.97
C LEU A 120 7.91 -13.34 -4.80
N ASP A 121 8.91 -12.53 -4.43
CA ASP A 121 8.76 -11.08 -4.28
C ASP A 121 8.41 -10.43 -5.63
N ARG A 122 8.95 -10.93 -6.74
CA ARG A 122 8.53 -10.53 -8.10
C ARG A 122 7.06 -10.83 -8.38
N GLN A 123 6.57 -12.01 -7.96
CA GLN A 123 5.15 -12.36 -8.13
C GLN A 123 4.23 -11.46 -7.30
N TYR A 124 4.62 -11.09 -6.07
CA TYR A 124 3.88 -10.10 -5.29
C TYR A 124 3.83 -8.74 -5.98
N GLN A 125 4.96 -8.29 -6.54
CA GLN A 125 5.02 -7.01 -7.27
C GLN A 125 4.14 -7.02 -8.52
N ASP A 126 4.09 -8.14 -9.25
CA ASP A 126 3.23 -8.28 -10.43
C ASP A 126 1.74 -8.28 -10.03
N LEU A 127 1.38 -8.95 -8.94
CA LEU A 127 0.02 -8.93 -8.39
C LEU A 127 -0.39 -7.52 -7.94
N GLU A 128 0.51 -6.80 -7.29
CA GLU A 128 0.29 -5.41 -6.89
C GLU A 128 0.05 -4.50 -8.09
N ARG A 129 0.86 -4.65 -9.14
CA ARG A 129 0.72 -3.87 -10.38
C ARG A 129 -0.64 -4.11 -11.03
N GLU A 130 -1.06 -5.36 -11.14
CA GLU A 130 -2.37 -5.71 -11.70
C GLU A 130 -3.53 -5.10 -10.88
N ARG A 131 -3.39 -5.05 -9.55
CA ARG A 131 -4.35 -4.36 -8.68
C ARG A 131 -4.42 -2.88 -8.99
N GLN A 132 -3.26 -2.23 -9.13
CA GLN A 132 -3.17 -0.81 -9.44
C GLN A 132 -3.76 -0.49 -10.82
N ASP A 133 -3.47 -1.32 -11.83
CA ASP A 133 -3.95 -1.14 -13.20
C ASP A 133 -5.49 -1.22 -13.29
N PHE A 134 -6.10 -2.15 -12.53
CA PHE A 134 -7.56 -2.27 -12.44
C PHE A 134 -8.18 -1.00 -11.86
N TRP A 135 -7.71 -0.55 -10.70
CA TRP A 135 -8.24 0.65 -10.05
C TRP A 135 -8.01 1.92 -10.87
N ALA A 136 -6.83 2.07 -11.48
CA ALA A 136 -6.53 3.20 -12.36
C ALA A 136 -7.46 3.24 -13.58
N SER A 137 -7.86 2.08 -14.10
CA SER A 137 -8.77 2.00 -15.25
C SER A 137 -10.20 2.35 -14.88
N ARG A 138 -10.69 1.89 -13.73
CA ARG A 138 -12.02 2.26 -13.25
C ARG A 138 -12.10 3.76 -12.90
N GLN A 139 -11.10 4.32 -12.23
CA GLN A 139 -11.07 5.75 -11.94
C GLN A 139 -11.20 6.61 -13.21
N ARG A 140 -10.58 6.17 -14.32
CA ARG A 140 -10.75 6.82 -15.63
C ARG A 140 -12.19 6.72 -16.15
N GLN A 141 -12.83 5.56 -16.02
CA GLN A 141 -14.22 5.38 -16.44
C GLN A 141 -15.19 6.22 -15.60
N ASP A 142 -14.97 6.33 -14.29
CA ASP A 142 -15.82 7.16 -13.43
C ASP A 142 -15.73 8.64 -13.81
N ILE A 143 -14.52 9.12 -14.12
CA ILE A 143 -14.30 10.48 -14.64
C ILE A 143 -14.99 10.68 -16.00
N GLU A 144 -14.92 9.70 -16.90
CA GLU A 144 -15.59 9.75 -18.20
C GLU A 144 -17.13 9.74 -18.06
N ASN A 145 -17.67 8.92 -17.16
CA ASN A 145 -19.11 8.85 -16.90
C ASN A 145 -19.63 10.15 -16.27
N GLN A 146 -18.91 10.72 -15.31
CA GLN A 146 -19.25 12.02 -14.71
C GLN A 146 -19.24 13.15 -15.76
N ARG A 147 -18.30 13.12 -16.72
CA ARG A 147 -18.28 14.06 -17.84
C ARG A 147 -19.43 13.85 -18.84
N ALA A 148 -19.95 12.63 -18.96
CA ALA A 148 -21.05 12.31 -19.87
C ALA A 148 -22.43 12.66 -19.30
N ASP A 149 -22.63 12.55 -17.97
CA ASP A 149 -23.86 12.94 -17.27
C ASP A 149 -23.96 14.45 -16.95
N SER A 150 -22.87 15.18 -17.17
CA SER A 150 -22.85 16.64 -17.14
C SER A 150 -23.38 17.19 -18.48
N ASP A 151 -24.67 17.54 -18.53
CA ASP A 151 -25.23 18.40 -19.59
C ASP A 151 -24.34 19.66 -19.70
N PRO A 152 -23.84 20.04 -20.89
CA PRO A 152 -22.80 21.06 -21.01
C PRO A 152 -23.43 22.46 -20.87
N GLU A 153 -23.84 22.82 -19.66
CA GLU A 153 -23.74 24.21 -19.25
C GLU A 153 -22.25 24.47 -18.97
N GLU A 154 -21.63 25.20 -19.90
CA GLU A 154 -20.25 25.66 -19.89
C GLU A 154 -19.85 26.23 -18.52
N HIS A 155 -19.29 25.39 -17.65
CA HIS A 155 -18.26 25.84 -16.72
C HIS A 155 -16.90 25.50 -17.33
N THR A 156 -16.55 26.27 -18.37
CA THR A 156 -15.15 26.52 -18.70
C THR A 156 -14.56 27.35 -17.56
N GLU A 157 -14.29 26.72 -16.41
CA GLU A 157 -13.26 27.25 -15.54
C GLU A 157 -11.93 26.97 -16.23
N ASP A 158 -11.52 27.99 -16.97
CA ASP A 158 -10.20 28.27 -17.48
C ASP A 158 -9.14 27.55 -16.62
N TRP A 159 -8.54 26.47 -17.13
CA TRP A 159 -7.27 25.91 -16.62
C TRP A 159 -6.13 26.91 -16.92
N THR A 160 -6.25 28.14 -16.41
CA THR A 160 -5.30 29.26 -16.60
C THR A 160 -4.28 29.34 -15.47
N SER A 161 -4.19 28.30 -14.65
CA SER A 161 -3.35 28.25 -13.46
C SER A 161 -1.85 28.44 -13.77
N GLY A 162 -1.42 28.18 -15.01
CA GLY A 162 -0.02 28.25 -15.40
C GLY A 162 0.75 26.99 -14.97
N PRO A 163 2.03 26.87 -15.36
CA PRO A 163 2.82 25.66 -15.12
C PRO A 163 2.99 25.35 -13.62
N ASN A 164 3.13 24.06 -13.31
CA ASN A 164 3.34 23.53 -11.96
C ASN A 164 2.28 24.01 -10.94
N SER A 165 1.01 24.01 -11.33
CA SER A 165 -0.08 24.48 -10.47
C SER A 165 -0.75 23.34 -9.72
N LEU A 166 -0.88 23.48 -8.40
CA LEU A 166 -1.57 22.52 -7.56
C LEU A 166 -2.90 23.08 -7.03
N SER A 167 -3.92 22.23 -7.07
CA SER A 167 -5.27 22.51 -6.59
C SER A 167 -5.74 21.45 -5.60
N LEU A 168 -6.42 21.88 -4.54
CA LEU A 168 -7.23 21.02 -3.71
C LEU A 168 -8.66 20.98 -4.22
N ILE A 169 -9.27 19.80 -4.22
CA ILE A 169 -10.66 19.58 -4.60
C ILE A 169 -11.33 18.74 -3.51
N VAL A 170 -12.50 19.19 -3.04
CA VAL A 170 -13.36 18.35 -2.21
C VAL A 170 -13.99 17.30 -3.13
N ASP A 171 -13.57 16.06 -2.99
CA ASP A 171 -14.00 14.95 -3.84
C ASP A 171 -15.34 14.39 -3.34
N SER A 172 -15.48 14.22 -2.03
CA SER A 172 -16.73 13.82 -1.38
C SER A 172 -16.80 14.28 0.08
N VAL A 173 -18.04 14.43 0.56
CA VAL A 173 -18.38 14.59 1.98
C VAL A 173 -19.56 13.65 2.25
N GLU A 174 -19.29 12.50 2.85
CA GLU A 174 -20.29 11.45 3.09
C GLU A 174 -20.30 11.02 4.56
N GLY A 175 -21.42 11.27 5.23
CA GLY A 175 -21.53 10.99 6.66
C GLY A 175 -20.49 11.77 7.46
N ASP A 176 -19.58 11.04 8.08
CA ASP A 176 -18.46 11.60 8.87
C ASP A 176 -17.12 11.48 8.13
N GLU A 177 -17.10 11.19 6.81
CA GLU A 177 -15.89 11.11 5.99
C GLU A 177 -15.83 12.25 4.96
N VAL A 178 -14.66 12.86 4.81
CA VAL A 178 -14.33 13.88 3.81
C VAL A 178 -13.12 13.39 3.01
N VAL A 179 -13.23 13.41 1.68
CA VAL A 179 -12.14 13.03 0.77
C VAL A 179 -11.67 14.27 0.03
N ILE A 180 -10.39 14.61 0.19
CA ILE A 180 -9.75 15.73 -0.53
C ILE A 180 -8.81 15.17 -1.58
N ARG A 181 -9.07 15.50 -2.84
CA ARG A 181 -8.22 15.16 -3.99
C ARG A 181 -7.21 16.28 -4.26
N ILE A 182 -5.97 15.90 -4.52
CA ILE A 182 -4.85 16.79 -4.81
C ILE A 182 -4.48 16.62 -6.28
N GLU A 183 -4.61 17.68 -7.06
CA GLU A 183 -4.33 17.67 -8.50
C GLU A 183 -3.18 18.60 -8.86
N ILE A 184 -2.44 18.24 -9.90
CA ILE A 184 -1.41 19.07 -10.51
C ILE A 184 -1.74 19.34 -11.99
N ALA A 185 -1.50 20.56 -12.43
CA ALA A 185 -1.68 21.03 -13.79
C ALA A 185 -0.37 21.54 -14.38
N ASP A 186 -0.17 21.28 -15.68
CA ASP A 186 0.97 21.67 -16.49
C ASP A 186 2.30 21.43 -15.74
N SER A 187 2.44 20.25 -15.14
CA SER A 187 3.64 19.88 -14.40
C SER A 187 4.81 19.71 -15.35
N ASP A 188 5.96 20.28 -15.00
CA ASP A 188 7.25 19.84 -15.51
C ASP A 188 7.51 18.39 -15.08
N PRO A 189 8.48 17.68 -15.69
CA PRO A 189 8.80 16.31 -15.32
C PRO A 189 9.21 16.18 -13.85
N ILE A 190 8.37 15.53 -13.03
CA ILE A 190 8.58 15.27 -11.62
C ILE A 190 8.65 13.77 -11.29
N ASN A 191 9.37 13.45 -10.22
CA ASN A 191 9.48 12.11 -9.66
C ASN A 191 9.17 12.08 -8.15
N GLY A 192 8.75 13.20 -7.58
CA GLY A 192 8.33 13.28 -6.20
C GLY A 192 7.68 14.61 -5.88
N TRP A 193 6.92 14.62 -4.80
CA TRP A 193 6.22 15.81 -4.33
C TRP A 193 5.95 15.72 -2.83
N GLY A 194 5.67 16.86 -2.22
CA GLY A 194 5.23 16.96 -0.84
C GLY A 194 4.32 18.18 -0.67
N LEU A 195 3.32 18.05 0.20
CA LEU A 195 2.36 19.10 0.50
C LEU A 195 1.97 19.03 1.99
N GLN A 196 1.90 20.17 2.66
CA GLN A 196 1.33 20.27 4.01
C GLN A 196 -0.13 20.71 3.90
N LEU A 197 -1.06 19.85 4.32
CA LEU A 197 -2.46 20.19 4.51
C LEU A 197 -2.68 20.59 5.97
N ASN A 198 -3.20 21.79 6.19
CA ASN A 198 -3.54 22.29 7.52
C ASN A 198 -5.04 22.32 7.71
N TYR A 199 -5.51 21.90 8.88
CA TYR A 199 -6.92 21.91 9.25
C TYR A 199 -7.07 21.97 10.77
N ASP A 200 -8.26 22.34 11.27
CA ASP A 200 -8.51 22.33 12.71
C ASP A 200 -8.67 20.88 13.21
N ASN A 201 -7.70 20.41 13.99
CA ASN A 201 -7.69 19.06 14.58
C ASN A 201 -8.79 18.81 15.63
N ARG A 202 -9.63 19.81 15.91
CA ARG A 202 -10.87 19.66 16.69
C ARG A 202 -12.08 19.35 15.83
N GLU A 203 -11.99 19.63 14.53
CA GLU A 203 -13.09 19.44 13.58
C GLU A 203 -12.83 18.27 12.63
N LEU A 204 -11.56 18.04 12.24
CA LEU A 204 -11.13 16.99 11.33
C LEU A 204 -9.98 16.16 11.92
N GLU A 205 -9.98 14.85 11.63
CA GLU A 205 -8.92 13.90 11.98
C GLU A 205 -8.39 13.22 10.72
N PHE A 206 -7.08 13.09 10.57
CA PHE A 206 -6.48 12.32 9.48
C PHE A 206 -6.81 10.84 9.62
N ASP A 207 -7.32 10.24 8.55
CA ASP A 207 -7.58 8.81 8.50
C ASP A 207 -6.58 8.10 7.59
N GLN A 208 -6.43 8.59 6.36
CA GLN A 208 -5.61 7.92 5.37
C GLN A 208 -5.08 8.86 4.28
N PHE A 209 -3.89 8.55 3.78
CA PHE A 209 -3.38 9.09 2.52
C PHE A 209 -3.33 7.98 1.46
N ILE A 210 -3.94 8.25 0.31
CA ILE A 210 -4.01 7.34 -0.84
C ILE A 210 -3.21 7.98 -1.98
N PRO A 211 -2.06 7.42 -2.38
CA PRO A 211 -1.27 7.99 -3.47
C PRO A 211 -2.02 7.91 -4.80
N GLY A 212 -1.90 8.97 -5.60
CA GLY A 212 -2.45 9.03 -6.96
C GLY A 212 -1.48 8.40 -7.97
N GLY A 213 -1.99 8.14 -9.17
CA GLY A 213 -1.21 7.50 -10.24
C GLY A 213 -0.30 8.44 -11.03
N PHE A 214 -0.25 9.74 -10.70
CA PHE A 214 0.53 10.70 -11.50
C PHE A 214 2.02 10.39 -11.50
N ILE A 215 2.63 10.12 -10.33
CA ILE A 215 4.04 9.71 -10.28
C ILE A 215 4.15 8.23 -10.63
N GLY A 216 4.72 7.96 -11.80
CA GLY A 216 4.88 6.58 -12.29
C GLY A 216 5.94 5.78 -11.54
N GLY A 217 6.01 4.47 -11.83
CA GLY A 217 7.01 3.56 -11.27
C GLY A 217 6.76 3.20 -9.80
N SER A 218 7.83 2.85 -9.08
CA SER A 218 7.74 2.44 -7.67
C SER A 218 7.68 3.67 -6.75
N PHE A 219 6.52 4.32 -6.69
CA PHE A 219 6.27 5.44 -5.79
C PHE A 219 6.21 4.99 -4.33
N ILE A 220 6.96 5.67 -3.46
CA ILE A 220 6.93 5.44 -2.02
C ILE A 220 6.09 6.56 -1.40
N PRO A 221 4.83 6.29 -1.02
CA PRO A 221 4.00 7.29 -0.36
C PRO A 221 4.53 7.58 1.04
N LEU A 222 4.53 8.85 1.40
CA LEU A 222 4.93 9.34 2.72
C LEU A 222 3.83 10.24 3.26
N PHE A 223 3.48 10.02 4.53
CA PHE A 223 2.66 10.95 5.28
C PHE A 223 3.20 11.12 6.69
N LYS A 224 2.93 12.28 7.29
CA LYS A 224 3.31 12.60 8.65
C LYS A 224 2.33 13.61 9.23
N GLU A 225 1.60 13.19 10.26
CA GLU A 225 0.74 14.06 11.05
C GLU A 225 1.56 15.01 11.93
N ASN A 226 1.02 16.20 12.15
CA ASN A 226 1.56 17.22 13.04
C ASN A 226 0.41 18.01 13.70
N ASP A 227 0.75 18.93 14.60
CA ASP A 227 -0.26 19.69 15.37
C ASP A 227 -1.21 20.52 14.48
N ASP A 228 -0.75 20.90 13.28
CA ASP A 228 -1.47 21.77 12.35
C ASP A 228 -2.21 20.99 11.24
N GLY A 229 -2.01 19.67 11.12
CA GLY A 229 -2.64 18.81 10.12
C GLY A 229 -1.76 17.64 9.67
N VAL A 230 -1.60 17.45 8.35
CA VAL A 230 -0.83 16.33 7.78
C VAL A 230 0.04 16.77 6.61
N GLN A 231 1.30 16.34 6.61
CA GLN A 231 2.16 16.40 5.44
C GLN A 231 1.99 15.11 4.64
N VAL A 232 1.71 15.21 3.35
CA VAL A 232 1.56 14.06 2.43
C VAL A 232 2.45 14.23 1.20
N GLY A 233 2.77 13.12 0.53
CA GLY A 233 3.58 13.14 -0.68
C GLY A 233 4.30 11.83 -0.90
N GLY A 234 5.48 11.91 -1.51
CA GLY A 234 6.34 10.75 -1.75
C GLY A 234 7.28 10.96 -2.91
N ALA A 235 8.05 9.93 -3.24
CA ALA A 235 8.95 9.95 -4.37
C ALA A 235 9.12 8.56 -5.01
N GLN A 236 9.48 8.54 -6.28
CA GLN A 236 9.82 7.34 -7.04
C GLN A 236 11.14 6.74 -6.52
N LEU A 237 11.13 5.44 -6.24
CA LEU A 237 12.30 4.68 -5.82
C LEU A 237 13.15 4.26 -7.03
N GLY A 238 14.45 4.58 -6.99
CA GLY A 238 15.39 4.31 -8.08
C GLY A 238 15.28 5.36 -9.19
N GLY A 239 16.22 6.31 -9.21
CA GLY A 239 16.23 7.48 -10.11
C GLY A 239 16.50 7.18 -11.60
N GLN A 240 16.02 6.05 -12.11
CA GLN A 240 16.10 5.65 -13.53
C GLN A 240 14.72 5.48 -14.18
N GLY A 241 13.62 5.74 -13.47
CA GLY A 241 12.28 5.75 -14.06
C GLY A 241 12.01 6.99 -14.91
N GLU A 242 11.06 6.88 -15.85
CA GLU A 242 10.51 8.06 -16.53
C GLU A 242 9.86 8.98 -15.49
N MET A 243 10.18 10.27 -15.57
CA MET A 243 9.54 11.32 -14.77
C MET A 243 8.16 11.63 -15.38
N SER A 244 7.24 12.08 -14.54
CA SER A 244 5.86 12.39 -14.96
C SER A 244 5.69 13.89 -15.19
N ASP A 245 5.16 14.27 -16.34
CA ASP A 245 4.82 15.65 -16.71
C ASP A 245 3.34 15.78 -17.13
N GLY A 246 2.86 17.02 -17.20
CA GLY A 246 1.48 17.35 -17.57
C GLY A 246 0.51 17.37 -16.38
N ASN A 247 -0.74 16.96 -16.63
CA ASN A 247 -1.83 17.04 -15.66
C ASN A 247 -2.09 15.70 -14.98
N GLY A 248 -2.46 15.71 -13.71
CA GLY A 248 -2.98 14.50 -13.07
C GLY A 248 -3.22 14.61 -11.57
N VAL A 249 -3.54 13.46 -10.97
CA VAL A 249 -3.87 13.34 -9.55
C VAL A 249 -2.64 12.85 -8.79
N LEU A 250 -2.19 13.67 -7.85
CA LEU A 250 -1.05 13.37 -6.98
C LEU A 250 -1.45 12.41 -5.84
N GLY A 251 -2.67 12.52 -5.35
CA GLY A 251 -3.27 11.61 -4.37
C GLY A 251 -4.50 12.19 -3.70
N SER A 252 -5.06 11.42 -2.78
CA SER A 252 -6.23 11.80 -1.99
C SER A 252 -5.96 11.64 -0.49
N VAL A 253 -6.52 12.54 0.30
CA VAL A 253 -6.47 12.51 1.76
C VAL A 253 -7.88 12.29 2.30
N LYS A 254 -8.05 11.21 3.06
CA LYS A 254 -9.27 10.92 3.80
C LYS A 254 -9.19 11.52 5.20
N LEU A 255 -10.22 12.25 5.56
CA LEU A 255 -10.38 12.91 6.85
C LEU A 255 -11.71 12.48 7.47
N LYS A 256 -11.70 12.27 8.79
CA LYS A 256 -12.92 12.05 9.57
C LYS A 256 -13.40 13.36 10.16
N VAL A 257 -14.70 13.62 10.08
CA VAL A 257 -15.37 14.75 10.73
C VAL A 257 -15.63 14.38 12.19
N ILE A 258 -14.87 14.97 13.10
CA ILE A 258 -14.96 14.73 14.54
C ILE A 258 -15.63 15.88 15.30
N GLY A 259 -15.90 17.00 14.61
CA GLY A 259 -16.55 18.17 15.17
C GLY A 259 -17.70 18.71 14.31
N SER A 260 -17.73 20.02 14.14
CA SER A 260 -18.77 20.81 13.49
C SER A 260 -18.30 21.29 12.12
N LEU A 261 -19.15 21.13 11.12
CA LEU A 261 -19.01 21.80 9.81
C LEU A 261 -19.80 23.13 9.81
N PRO A 262 -19.39 24.15 9.05
CA PRO A 262 -18.28 24.13 8.10
C PRO A 262 -16.90 24.29 8.75
N THR A 263 -15.87 23.75 8.10
CA THR A 263 -14.46 23.91 8.48
C THR A 263 -13.58 24.11 7.24
N TRP A 264 -12.30 24.44 7.44
CA TRP A 264 -11.40 24.83 6.36
C TRP A 264 -10.17 23.95 6.30
N ILE A 265 -9.73 23.65 5.08
CA ILE A 265 -8.45 23.00 4.82
C ILE A 265 -7.57 23.94 3.99
N ASN A 266 -6.30 24.07 4.36
CA ASN A 266 -5.33 24.91 3.68
C ASN A 266 -4.06 24.15 3.30
N ALA A 267 -3.76 24.10 2.01
CA ALA A 267 -2.50 23.63 1.43
C ALA A 267 -1.38 24.67 1.58
N SER A 268 -0.24 24.20 2.05
CA SER A 268 0.98 24.98 2.25
C SER A 268 2.22 24.12 1.98
N SER A 269 3.38 24.77 1.89
CA SER A 269 4.69 24.08 1.79
C SER A 269 4.74 23.02 0.68
N LEU A 270 4.29 23.38 -0.52
CA LEU A 270 4.43 22.54 -1.70
C LEU A 270 5.90 22.43 -2.13
N ASP A 271 6.38 21.20 -2.29
CA ASP A 271 7.70 20.86 -2.78
C ASP A 271 7.55 19.87 -3.94
N LEU A 272 8.09 20.20 -5.11
CA LEU A 272 8.17 19.30 -6.26
C LEU A 272 9.63 18.87 -6.46
N LYS A 273 9.84 17.60 -6.81
CA LYS A 273 11.15 17.03 -7.11
C LYS A 273 11.17 16.55 -8.55
N GLY A 274 12.16 17.01 -9.32
CA GLY A 274 12.28 16.67 -10.73
C GLY A 274 13.10 17.68 -11.52
N ASN A 275 12.88 17.69 -12.83
CA ASN A 275 13.48 18.63 -13.77
C ASN A 275 12.54 19.82 -13.97
N LEU A 276 12.43 20.65 -12.93
CA LEU A 276 11.57 21.83 -12.94
C LEU A 276 12.20 22.96 -13.75
N GLU A 277 11.47 23.47 -14.73
CA GLU A 277 11.82 24.66 -15.51
C GLU A 277 11.00 25.89 -15.07
N ASN A 278 9.86 25.66 -14.42
CA ASN A 278 8.90 26.67 -14.00
C ASN A 278 8.73 26.73 -12.48
N GLU A 279 8.32 27.90 -11.97
CA GLU A 279 7.98 28.05 -10.54
C GLU A 279 6.69 27.31 -10.20
N VAL A 280 6.61 26.82 -8.95
CA VAL A 280 5.46 26.06 -8.46
C VAL A 280 4.42 27.00 -7.87
N ASN A 281 3.16 26.80 -8.25
CA ASN A 281 2.04 27.65 -7.83
C ASN A 281 0.98 26.85 -7.07
N LEU A 282 0.45 27.45 -6.01
CA LEU A 282 -0.74 26.96 -5.31
C LEU A 282 -1.92 27.84 -5.70
N THR A 283 -2.82 27.35 -6.55
CA THR A 283 -3.90 28.16 -7.12
C THR A 283 -5.22 28.01 -6.36
N ASN A 284 -5.51 26.83 -5.82
CA ASN A 284 -6.63 26.59 -4.91
C ASN A 284 -6.13 26.03 -3.57
N SER A 285 -5.40 26.87 -2.82
CA SER A 285 -4.78 26.46 -1.56
C SER A 285 -5.76 26.32 -0.41
N GLN A 286 -6.92 26.98 -0.43
CA GLN A 286 -7.86 26.95 0.69
C GLN A 286 -9.25 26.52 0.20
N ILE A 287 -9.81 25.51 0.85
CA ILE A 287 -11.15 24.97 0.56
C ILE A 287 -12.01 24.93 1.83
N GLU A 288 -13.30 25.21 1.67
CA GLU A 288 -14.31 25.08 2.71
C GLU A 288 -14.97 23.70 2.61
N ILE A 289 -15.16 23.04 3.74
CA ILE A 289 -15.88 21.78 3.84
C ILE A 289 -17.25 22.09 4.40
N GLU A 290 -18.27 21.92 3.55
CA GLU A 290 -19.68 22.06 3.91
C GLU A 290 -20.34 20.67 4.03
N ARG A 291 -21.60 20.65 4.47
CA ARG A 291 -22.42 19.42 4.57
C ARG A 291 -23.20 19.13 3.31
#